data_AF-A0A2T4U5X5-F1
#
_entry.id   AF-A0A2T4U5X5-F1
#
_cell.length_a   1.000
_cell.length_b   1.000
_cell.length_c   1.000
_cell.angle_alpha   90.00
_cell.angle_beta   90.00
_cell.angle_gamma   90.00
#
_symmetry.space_group_name_H-M   'P 1'
#
loop_
_entity.id
_entity.type
_entity.pdbx_description
1 polymer ?
#
loop_
_entity_poly.entity_id
_entity_poly.type
_entity_poly.pdbx_seq_one_letter_code
_entity_poly.pdbx_strand_id
1 'polypeptide(L)'
;MKEWRRLIEQAQEGHEASREKILEKLEPKINKSLRQTTYQNREDLKQELIIKTLTAIQEFDTRSVPGFWHFVQETAPPKAARQAGK
;
A
#
# COMPACT_ATOMS: atom_id res chain seq x y z
N MET A 1 -5.35 -12.56 -5.33
CA MET A 1 -4.00 -12.14 -4.88
C MET A 1 -2.99 -12.08 -6.02
N LYS A 2 -2.87 -13.12 -6.87
CA LYS A 2 -1.92 -13.12 -8.01
C LYS A 2 -2.16 -11.99 -9.03
N GLU A 3 -3.42 -11.68 -9.33
CA GLU A 3 -3.79 -10.59 -10.25
C GLU A 3 -3.31 -9.21 -9.75
N TRP A 4 -3.58 -8.86 -8.49
CA TRP A 4 -3.16 -7.59 -7.89
C TRP A 4 -1.63 -7.44 -7.88
N ARG A 5 -0.91 -8.50 -7.50
CA ARG A 5 0.55 -8.53 -7.56
C ARG A 5 1.05 -8.20 -8.96
N ARG A 6 0.53 -8.90 -9.97
CA ARG A 6 0.91 -8.68 -11.37
C ARG A 6 0.63 -7.25 -11.82
N LEU A 7 -0.55 -6.71 -11.49
CA LEU A 7 -0.91 -5.34 -11.84
C LEU A 7 0.04 -4.32 -11.20
N ILE A 8 0.43 -4.52 -9.94
CA ILE A 8 1.37 -3.65 -9.24
C ILE A 8 2.76 -3.73 -9.89
N GLU A 9 3.27 -4.94 -10.16
CA GLU A 9 4.58 -5.13 -10.80
C GLU A 9 4.61 -4.48 -12.20
N GLN A 10 3.57 -4.67 -13.01
CA GLN A 10 3.47 -4.03 -14.33
C GLN A 10 3.31 -2.49 -14.21
N ALA A 11 2.56 -2.00 -13.23
CA ALA A 11 2.43 -0.56 -13.00
C ALA A 11 3.76 0.10 -12.57
N GLN A 12 4.58 -0.62 -11.79
CA GLN A 12 5.93 -0.19 -11.38
C GLN A 12 6.92 -0.17 -12.54
N GLU A 13 6.76 -1.07 -13.51
CA GLU A 13 7.52 -1.11 -14.77
C GLU A 13 7.08 -0.01 -15.77
N GLY A 14 6.05 0.78 -15.46
CA GLY A 14 5.57 1.88 -16.29
C GLY A 14 4.45 1.53 -17.27
N HIS A 15 3.80 0.37 -17.11
CA HIS A 15 2.65 0.02 -17.96
C HIS A 15 1.41 0.82 -17.54
N GLU A 16 1.10 1.87 -18.30
CA GLU A 16 -0.02 2.78 -18.01
C GLU A 16 -1.37 2.06 -17.90
N ALA A 17 -1.64 1.07 -18.77
CA ALA A 17 -2.86 0.28 -18.70
C ALA A 17 -3.03 -0.46 -17.35
N SER A 18 -1.92 -0.82 -16.69
CA SER A 18 -1.97 -1.43 -15.35
C SER A 18 -2.27 -0.41 -14.25
N ARG A 19 -1.73 0.81 -14.37
CA ARG A 19 -2.02 1.94 -13.47
C ARG A 19 -3.50 2.32 -13.54
N GLU A 20 -4.01 2.51 -14.75
CA GLU A 20 -5.44 2.76 -15.01
C GLU A 20 -6.30 1.64 -14.42
N LYS A 21 -5.92 0.37 -14.65
CA LYS A 21 -6.71 -0.75 -14.14
C LYS A 21 -6.76 -0.82 -12.62
N ILE A 22 -5.68 -0.44 -11.94
CA ILE A 22 -5.65 -0.34 -10.49
C ILE A 22 -6.56 0.79 -10.02
N LEU A 23 -6.49 1.97 -10.65
CA LEU A 23 -7.34 3.11 -10.32
C LEU A 23 -8.82 2.79 -10.53
N GLU A 24 -9.22 2.17 -11.64
CA GLU A 24 -10.58 1.69 -11.88
C GLU A 24 -11.09 0.77 -10.75
N LYS A 25 -10.25 -0.17 -10.31
CA LYS A 25 -10.61 -1.11 -9.24
C LYS A 25 -10.73 -0.41 -7.87
N LEU A 26 -9.98 0.66 -7.63
CA LEU A 26 -9.99 1.42 -6.39
C LEU A 26 -10.99 2.57 -6.37
N GLU A 27 -11.46 3.01 -7.54
CA GLU A 27 -12.42 4.11 -7.71
C GLU A 27 -13.66 3.98 -6.81
N PRO A 28 -14.31 2.80 -6.65
CA PRO A 28 -15.46 2.67 -5.76
C PRO A 28 -15.13 3.03 -4.30
N LYS A 29 -13.92 2.71 -3.84
CA LYS A 29 -13.47 3.03 -2.48
C LYS A 29 -13.07 4.50 -2.34
N ILE A 30 -12.43 5.07 -3.37
CA ILE A 30 -12.11 6.50 -3.42
C ILE A 30 -13.41 7.30 -3.34
N ASN A 31 -14.36 7.03 -4.24
CA ASN A 31 -15.65 7.72 -4.31
C ASN A 31 -16.45 7.62 -3.01
N LYS A 32 -16.40 6.46 -2.33
CA LYS A 32 -17.03 6.31 -1.01
C LYS A 32 -16.37 7.21 0.05
N SER A 33 -15.04 7.34 0.01
CA SER A 33 -14.28 8.16 0.96
C SER A 33 -14.51 9.66 0.73
N LEU A 34 -14.69 10.11 -0.51
CA LEU A 34 -14.99 11.50 -0.84
C LEU A 34 -16.29 12.01 -0.19
N ARG A 35 -17.25 11.11 0.09
CA ARG A 35 -18.51 11.47 0.77
C ARG A 35 -18.31 11.91 2.22
N GLN A 36 -17.15 11.60 2.82
CA GLN A 36 -16.76 12.04 4.17
C GLN A 36 -16.15 13.45 4.18
N THR A 37 -16.05 14.10 3.02
CA THR A 37 -15.55 15.46 2.85
C THR A 37 -16.65 16.39 2.31
N THR A 38 -16.50 17.69 2.59
CA THR A 38 -17.36 18.75 2.06
C THR A 38 -17.34 18.77 0.53
N TYR A 39 -18.47 19.10 -0.10
CA TYR A 39 -18.62 19.02 -1.56
C TYR A 39 -17.53 19.82 -2.30
N GLN A 40 -17.19 21.01 -1.79
CA GLN A 40 -16.20 21.92 -2.36
C GLN A 40 -14.80 21.31 -2.44
N ASN A 41 -14.44 20.43 -1.49
CA ASN A 41 -13.09 19.87 -1.41
C ASN A 41 -13.00 18.46 -2.02
N ARG A 42 -14.09 17.93 -2.62
CA ARG A 42 -14.12 16.54 -3.12
C ARG A 42 -13.21 16.32 -4.31
N GLU A 43 -13.17 17.25 -5.25
CA GLU A 43 -12.34 17.09 -6.45
C GLU A 43 -10.85 17.18 -6.09
N ASP A 44 -10.46 18.13 -5.25
CA ASP A 44 -9.08 18.24 -4.76
C ASP A 44 -8.67 16.98 -4.00
N LEU A 45 -9.52 16.51 -3.07
CA LEU A 45 -9.26 15.27 -2.34
C LEU A 45 -9.19 14.05 -3.27
N LYS A 46 -10.00 14.01 -4.33
CA LYS A 46 -9.95 12.92 -5.33
C LYS A 46 -8.59 12.89 -6.01
N GLN A 47 -8.08 14.03 -6.44
CA GLN A 47 -6.76 14.13 -7.07
C GLN A 47 -5.66 13.72 -6.10
N GLU A 48 -5.68 14.19 -4.85
CA GLU A 48 -4.71 13.77 -3.84
C GLU A 48 -4.72 12.26 -3.61
N LEU A 49 -5.91 11.64 -3.52
CA LEU A 49 -6.04 10.20 -3.30
C LEU A 49 -5.51 9.40 -4.50
N ILE A 50 -5.72 9.88 -5.73
CA ILE A 50 -5.15 9.27 -6.94
C ILE A 50 -3.63 9.35 -6.91
N ILE A 51 -3.06 10.53 -6.62
CA ILE A 51 -1.60 10.71 -6.53
C ILE A 51 -1.02 9.79 -5.46
N LYS A 52 -1.58 9.80 -4.24
CA LYS A 52 -1.14 8.93 -3.14
C LYS A 52 -1.25 7.45 -3.48
N THR A 53 -2.28 7.05 -4.23
CA THR A 53 -2.43 5.67 -4.70
C THR A 53 -1.30 5.28 -5.64
N LEU A 54 -0.98 6.13 -6.63
CA LEU A 54 0.12 5.89 -7.57
C LEU A 54 1.48 5.88 -6.87
N THR A 55 1.72 6.80 -5.94
CA THR A 55 2.93 6.82 -5.11
C THR A 55 3.06 5.53 -4.30
N ALA A 56 2.00 5.11 -3.62
CA ALA A 56 1.99 3.88 -2.84
C ALA A 56 2.26 2.64 -3.72
N ILE A 57 1.72 2.58 -4.93
CA ILE A 57 2.01 1.51 -5.89
C ILE A 57 3.49 1.50 -6.26
N GLN A 58 4.10 2.66 -6.50
CA GLN A 58 5.50 2.77 -6.88
C GLN A 58 6.45 2.35 -5.75
N GLU A 59 6.11 2.68 -4.50
CA GLU A 59 6.92 2.39 -3.31
C GLU A 59 6.70 0.97 -2.76
N PHE A 60 5.62 0.30 -3.15
CA PHE A 60 5.24 -0.99 -2.59
C PHE A 60 6.25 -2.10 -2.92
N ASP A 61 6.89 -2.69 -1.91
CA ASP A 61 7.76 -3.84 -2.11
C ASP A 61 6.94 -5.13 -2.27
N THR A 62 6.83 -5.61 -3.51
CA THR A 62 6.16 -6.88 -3.81
C THR A 62 6.98 -8.10 -3.43
N ARG A 63 8.30 -7.95 -3.27
CA ARG A 63 9.27 -9.05 -3.05
C ARG A 63 9.50 -9.32 -1.57
N SER A 64 9.53 -8.26 -0.76
CA SER A 64 9.64 -8.36 0.70
C SER A 64 8.27 -8.49 1.35
N VAL A 65 7.76 -9.72 1.42
CA VAL A 65 6.66 -10.03 2.35
C VAL A 65 7.22 -10.98 3.40
N PRO A 66 7.53 -10.49 4.62
CA PRO A 66 8.06 -11.34 5.66
C PRO A 66 7.03 -12.43 6.00
N GLY A 67 7.49 -13.68 6.04
CA GLY A 67 6.68 -14.76 6.60
C GLY A 67 6.30 -14.45 8.05
N PHE A 68 5.20 -15.04 8.54
CA PHE A 68 4.68 -14.76 9.88
C PHE A 68 5.77 -14.76 10.98
N TRP A 69 6.63 -15.77 11.00
CA TRP A 69 7.70 -15.88 11.99
C TRP A 69 8.84 -14.87 11.79
N HIS A 70 9.14 -14.49 10.54
CA HIS A 70 10.11 -13.43 10.26
C HIS A 70 9.60 -12.09 10.79
N PHE A 71 8.32 -11.79 10.53
CA PHE A 71 7.68 -10.58 11.02
C PHE A 71 7.67 -10.52 12.56
N VAL A 72 7.31 -11.62 13.23
CA VAL A 72 7.31 -11.70 14.71
C VAL A 72 8.72 -11.49 15.27
N GLN A 73 9.77 -12.01 14.62
CA GLN A 73 11.15 -11.83 15.07
C GLN A 73 11.66 -10.40 14.89
N GLU A 74 11.31 -9.77 13.78
CA GLU A 74 11.71 -8.38 13.45
C GLU A 74 11.00 -7.34 14.31
N THR A 75 9.77 -7.64 14.74
CA THR A 75 8.95 -6.75 15.59
C THR A 75 8.99 -7.11 17.07
N ALA A 76 9.65 -8.21 17.45
CA ALA A 76 9.81 -8.59 18.85
C ALA A 76 10.73 -7.59 19.57
N PRO A 77 10.37 -7.16 20.80
CA PRO A 77 11.26 -6.31 21.59
C PRO A 77 12.58 -7.05 21.85
N PRO A 78 13.72 -6.34 21.90
CA PRO A 78 15.01 -6.97 22.15
C PRO A 78 14.93 -7.77 23.45
N LYS A 79 15.24 -9.08 23.37
CA LYS A 79 15.27 -9.94 24.55
C LYS A 79 16.23 -9.32 25.54
N ALA A 80 15.71 -8.82 26.67
CA ALA A 80 16.51 -8.29 27.75
C ALA A 80 17.62 -9.29 28.05
N ALA A 81 18.87 -8.87 27.85
CA ALA A 81 20.03 -9.69 28.15
C ALA A 81 19.98 -10.03 29.64
N ARG A 82 19.44 -11.21 29.97
CA ARG A 82 19.66 -11.84 31.27
C ARG A 82 21.13 -12.20 31.29
N GLN A 83 21.95 -11.25 31.73
CA GLN A 83 23.25 -11.56 32.28
C GLN A 83 22.98 -12.41 33.53
N ALA A 84 23.08 -13.73 33.35
CA ALA A 84 23.21 -14.65 34.47
C ALA A 84 24.59 -14.36 35.08
N GLY A 85 24.59 -13.59 36.17
CA GLY A 85 25.74 -13.46 37.04
C GLY A 85 26.16 -14.85 37.50
N LYS A 86 27.40 -15.20 37.23
CA LYS A 86 28.11 -16.29 37.89
C LYS A 86 28.54 -15.84 39.28
#